data_AF-A0A933KME0-F1
#
_entry.id   AF-A0A933KME0-F1
#
_cell.length_a   1.000
_cell.length_b   1.000
_cell.length_c   1.000
_cell.angle_alpha   90.00
_cell.angle_beta   90.00
_cell.angle_gamma   90.00
#
_symmetry.space_group_name_H-M   'P 1'
#
loop_
_entity.id
_entity.type
_entity.pdbx_description
1 polymer ?
#
loop_
_entity_poly.entity_id
_entity_poly.type
_entity_poly.pdbx_seq_one_letter_code
_entity_poly.pdbx_strand_id
1 'polypeptide(L)' 'MRRSRIVFSSLALLAAVSACADAGATQERPSTTISPGSAAAPAALQFSAPSVGGGTIDFTQFAGQTVALWFWAPT' A
#
# COMPACT_ATOMS: atom_id res chain seq x y z
N MET A 1 -36.95 39.56 -4.23
CA MET A 1 -35.88 39.36 -3.22
C MET A 1 -35.76 37.85 -2.94
N ARG A 2 -34.56 37.42 -2.55
CA ARG A 2 -33.90 36.14 -2.86
C ARG A 2 -34.30 34.94 -1.98
N ARG A 3 -33.92 33.75 -2.48
CA ARG A 3 -33.63 32.44 -1.81
C ARG A 3 -34.76 31.41 -2.00
N SER A 4 -34.75 30.61 -3.06
CA SER A 4 -33.81 29.50 -3.37
C SER A 4 -33.72 28.52 -2.21
N ARG A 5 -34.27 27.30 -2.37
CA ARG A 5 -33.52 26.04 -2.23
C ARG A 5 -34.41 24.79 -2.27
N ILE A 6 -33.92 23.83 -3.08
CA ILE A 6 -33.91 22.39 -2.83
C ILE A 6 -35.25 21.66 -3.01
N VAL A 7 -35.40 21.03 -4.17
CA VAL A 7 -36.02 19.69 -4.25
C VAL A 7 -35.20 18.86 -5.24
N PHE A 8 -34.05 18.36 -4.76
CA PHE A 8 -33.35 17.23 -5.38
C PHE A 8 -34.18 15.97 -5.11
N SER A 9 -35.23 15.78 -5.92
CA SER A 9 -36.10 14.60 -5.87
C SER A 9 -35.76 13.70 -7.05
N SER A 10 -34.67 12.96 -6.92
CA SER A 10 -34.39 11.83 -7.80
C SER A 10 -33.82 10.69 -6.98
N LEU A 11 -34.74 9.79 -6.64
CA LEU A 11 -34.52 8.35 -6.69
C LEU A 11 -33.58 7.76 -5.64
N ALA A 12 -34.17 7.57 -4.46
CA ALA A 12 -33.92 6.41 -3.63
C ALA A 12 -34.03 5.12 -4.47
N LEU A 13 -32.90 4.50 -4.81
CA LEU A 13 -32.85 3.08 -5.18
C LEU A 13 -31.41 2.56 -5.13
N LEU A 14 -30.88 2.30 -3.94
CA LEU A 14 -29.95 1.18 -3.69
C LEU A 14 -29.71 0.99 -2.19
N ALA A 15 -30.80 0.66 -1.47
CA ALA A 15 -30.67 0.05 -0.15
C ALA A 15 -30.51 -1.46 -0.32
N ALA A 16 -29.66 -2.06 0.52
CA ALA A 16 -29.38 -3.48 0.68
C ALA A 16 -28.26 -4.09 -0.19
N VAL A 17 -27.01 -3.93 0.26
CA VAL A 17 -26.11 -5.08 0.28
C VAL A 17 -25.30 -5.10 1.59
N SER A 18 -25.73 -6.01 2.45
CA SER A 18 -24.94 -6.79 3.40
C SER A 18 -23.98 -6.06 4.34
N ALA A 19 -24.51 -5.77 5.53
CA ALA A 19 -23.73 -5.80 6.76
C ALA A 19 -23.06 -7.18 6.91
N CYS A 20 -21.76 -7.25 6.68
CA CYS A 20 -20.88 -8.19 7.36
C CYS A 20 -19.91 -7.33 8.18
N ALA A 21 -20.35 -6.98 9.38
CA ALA A 21 -19.48 -6.46 10.41
C ALA A 21 -18.60 -7.62 10.87
N ASP A 22 -17.48 -7.83 10.21
CA ASP A 22 -16.43 -8.69 10.73
C ASP A 22 -15.72 -7.90 11.82
N ALA A 23 -16.02 -8.26 13.07
CA ALA A 23 -15.29 -7.82 14.25
C ALA A 23 -13.92 -8.50 14.26
N GLY A 24 -13.09 -8.19 13.27
CA GLY A 24 -11.69 -8.58 13.21
C GLY A 24 -10.91 -7.64 14.10
N ALA A 25 -10.45 -8.16 15.24
CA ALA A 25 -9.60 -7.44 16.18
C ALA A 25 -8.54 -6.60 15.46
N THR A 26 -8.57 -5.29 15.68
CA THR A 26 -7.46 -4.40 15.31
C THR A 26 -6.26 -4.83 16.16
N GLN A 27 -5.51 -5.80 15.66
CA GLN A 27 -4.20 -6.13 16.19
C GLN A 27 -3.34 -4.91 15.93
N GLU A 28 -3.11 -4.12 16.97
CA GLU A 28 -2.22 -2.98 16.95
C GLU A 28 -0.84 -3.48 16.55
N ARG A 29 -0.52 -3.33 15.27
CA ARG A 29 0.80 -3.63 14.74
C ARG A 29 1.76 -2.67 15.45
N PRO A 30 2.74 -3.14 16.23
CA PRO A 30 3.72 -2.24 16.81
C PRO A 30 4.41 -1.53 15.64
N SER A 31 4.09 -0.26 15.48
CA SER A 31 4.73 0.61 14.51
C SER A 31 6.02 1.06 15.16
N THR A 32 7.02 0.17 15.16
CA THR A 32 8.39 0.57 15.47
C THR A 32 8.82 1.47 14.32
N THR A 33 8.65 2.78 14.51
CA THR A 33 9.25 3.79 13.64
C THR A 33 10.76 3.69 13.82
N ILE A 34 11.39 2.82 13.03
CA ILE A 34 12.82 2.84 12.84
C ILE A 34 13.10 4.11 12.04
N SER A 35 13.56 5.15 12.72
CA SER A 35 14.10 6.32 12.06
C SER A 35 15.18 5.83 11.09
N PRO A 36 15.17 6.22 9.80
CA PRO A 36 16.22 5.86 8.86
C PRO A 36 17.47 6.64 9.24
N GLY A 37 18.09 6.28 10.37
CA GLY A 37 19.49 6.52 10.57
C GLY A 37 20.22 5.82 9.44
N SER A 38 21.25 6.47 8.90
CA SER A 38 22.13 5.97 7.85
C SER A 38 22.94 4.74 8.34
N ALA A 39 22.26 3.72 8.83
CA ALA A 39 22.81 2.40 9.03
C ALA A 39 23.06 1.81 7.65
N ALA A 40 24.26 1.26 7.45
CA ALA A 40 24.60 0.56 6.22
C ALA A 40 23.50 -0.46 5.88
N ALA A 41 23.12 -0.52 4.60
CA ALA A 41 22.10 -1.46 4.16
C ALA A 41 22.49 -2.89 4.58
N PRO A 42 21.53 -3.71 5.07
CA PRO A 42 21.77 -5.10 5.41
C PRO A 42 22.49 -5.86 4.30
N ALA A 43 23.40 -6.76 4.65
CA ALA A 43 24.17 -7.53 3.67
C ALA A 43 23.27 -8.28 2.66
N ALA A 44 22.09 -8.72 3.10
CA ALA A 44 21.09 -9.37 2.26
C ALA A 44 20.53 -8.47 1.13
N LEU A 45 20.67 -7.15 1.22
CA LEU A 45 20.23 -6.18 0.21
C LEU A 45 21.39 -5.67 -0.66
N GLN A 46 22.63 -6.12 -0.44
CA GLN A 46 23.82 -5.74 -1.20
C GLN A 46 23.88 -6.47 -2.56
N PHE A 47 22.83 -6.34 -3.36
CA PHE A 47 22.80 -6.89 -4.70
C PHE A 47 22.07 -5.95 -5.66
N SER A 48 22.40 -6.10 -6.94
CA SER A 48 21.76 -5.37 -8.01
C SER A 48 21.38 -6.31 -9.15
N ALA A 49 20.38 -5.91 -9.92
CA ALA A 49 19.91 -6.66 -11.07
C ALA A 49 19.54 -5.72 -12.23
N PRO A 50 19.64 -6.15 -13.48
CA PRO A 50 19.07 -5.41 -14.60
C PRO A 50 17.54 -5.32 -14.48
N SER A 51 16.97 -4.19 -14.89
CA SER A 51 15.52 -4.02 -14.96
C SER A 51 14.97 -4.44 -16.33
N VAL A 52 13.70 -4.87 -16.39
CA VAL A 52 13.03 -5.35 -17.62
C VAL A 52 12.90 -4.27 -18.70
N GLY A 53 13.05 -2.98 -18.33
CA GLY A 53 13.03 -1.84 -19.25
C GLY A 53 14.40 -1.21 -19.52
N GLY A 54 15.48 -1.87 -19.08
CA GLY A 54 16.84 -1.31 -19.09
C GLY A 54 17.23 -0.62 -17.77
N GLY A 55 18.52 -0.36 -17.59
CA GLY A 55 19.07 0.13 -16.33
C GLY A 55 19.19 -0.96 -15.26
N THR A 56 19.48 -0.52 -14.03
CA THR A 56 19.84 -1.40 -12.90
C THR A 56 19.00 -1.03 -11.68
N ILE A 57 18.43 -2.04 -11.02
CA ILE A 57 17.85 -1.91 -9.69
C ILE A 57 18.92 -2.27 -8.65
N ASP A 58 19.20 -1.35 -7.73
CA ASP A 58 20.02 -1.59 -6.53
C ASP A 58 19.06 -1.84 -5.35
N PHE A 59 19.18 -2.99 -4.68
CA PHE A 59 18.26 -3.33 -3.60
C PHE A 59 18.54 -2.62 -2.28
N THR A 60 19.71 -1.99 -2.12
CA THR A 60 20.04 -1.22 -0.91
C THR A 60 19.10 -0.04 -0.68
N GLN A 61 18.50 0.50 -1.76
CA GLN A 61 17.52 1.59 -1.70
C GLN A 61 16.24 1.23 -0.92
N PHE A 62 15.97 -0.07 -0.73
CA PHE A 62 14.80 -0.57 -0.01
C PHE A 62 15.10 -0.90 1.46
N ALA A 63 16.27 -0.52 1.99
CA ALA A 63 16.59 -0.72 3.40
C ALA A 63 15.51 -0.10 4.31
N GLY A 64 15.05 -0.88 5.29
CA GLY A 64 13.98 -0.47 6.21
C GLY A 64 12.56 -0.57 5.63
N GLN A 65 12.39 -1.00 4.38
CA GLN A 65 11.08 -1.20 3.76
C GLN A 65 10.68 -2.68 3.76
N THR A 66 9.38 -2.96 3.88
CA THR A 66 8.85 -4.31 3.66
C THR A 66 8.70 -4.54 2.16
N VAL A 67 9.48 -5.45 1.59
CA VAL A 67 9.49 -5.76 0.16
C VAL A 67 9.22 -7.25 -0.07
N ALA A 68 8.38 -7.57 -1.06
CA ALA A 68 8.18 -8.94 -1.54
C ALA A 68 9.02 -9.17 -2.82
N LEU A 69 9.82 -10.23 -2.84
CA LEU A 69 10.58 -10.65 -4.01
C LEU A 69 9.90 -11.85 -4.65
N TRP A 70 9.47 -11.69 -5.90
CA TRP A 70 8.79 -12.75 -6.66
C TRP A 70 9.69 -13.27 -7.77
N PHE A 71 10.15 -14.51 -7.62
CA PHE A 71 11.00 -15.18 -8.60
C PHE A 71 10.16 -16.12 -9.46
N TRP A 72 10.36 -16.05 -10.77
CA TRP A 72 9.66 -16.87 -11.76
C TRP A 72 10.55 -17.10 -12.98
N ALA A 73 10.20 -18.08 -13.80
CA ALA A 73 10.84 -18.36 -15.07
C ALA A 73 9.77 -18.60 -16.15
N PRO A 74 9.94 -18.07 -17.37
CA PRO A 74 9.05 -18.41 -18.49
C PRO A 74 9.25 -19.87 -18.90
N THR A 75 8.17 -20.49 -19.39
CA THR A 75 8.15 -21.84 -19.97
C THR A 75 8.32 -21.82 -21.47
#